data_AF-A0A938RHU9-F1
#
_entry.id   AF-A0A938RHU9-F1
#
_cell.length_a   1.000
_cell.length_b   1.000
_cell.length_c   1.000
_cell.angle_alpha   90.00
_cell.angle_beta   90.00
_cell.angle_gamma   90.00
#
_symmetry.space_group_name_H-M   'P 1'
#
loop_
_entity.id
_entity.type
_entity.pdbx_description
1 polymer ?
#
loop_
_entity_poly.entity_id
_entity_poly.type
_entity_poly.pdbx_seq_one_letter_code
_entity_poly.pdbx_strand_id
1 'polypeptide(L)'
;MLEGLKNVSKIPELQKRIFFTFLLLVVYRIGAHVPTPGIDTAALAAFFEQAKGSLLGLFDMFAGGALSNLSVFALGIMPYISASIILQLLTVAVPYLEKLSKEGEAGRRKITQYTRYGTVVLSLIQGFGIAIGLENMAGPTGTSIVITTGWGFRLMTVITLTAGTAFIMWLGEQITEKGIGNGISLIIFAGIVVRGPEAIINTFRLLFSGEMGIFFVIILSVLMIVVIGVIVFVETGQRRIPVQYAKRVVGRKMYGGQSTHLPLKVNSAGVIPPIFASSIIMFPA
;
A
#
# COMPACT_ATOMS: atom_id res chain seq x y z
N MET A 1 -3.00 -23.53 -7.69
CA MET A 1 -2.80 -22.71 -6.46
C MET A 1 -3.17 -23.46 -5.17
N LEU A 2 -4.23 -24.26 -5.13
CA LEU A 2 -4.66 -25.03 -3.94
C LEU A 2 -3.63 -26.08 -3.45
N GLU A 3 -2.86 -26.71 -4.34
CA GLU A 3 -1.76 -27.61 -3.94
C GLU A 3 -0.59 -26.86 -3.27
N GLY A 4 -0.35 -25.61 -3.67
CA GLY A 4 0.65 -24.74 -3.04
C GLY A 4 0.31 -24.45 -1.58
N LEU A 5 -0.96 -24.19 -1.27
CA LEU A 5 -1.45 -24.00 0.10
C LEU A 5 -1.28 -25.25 0.97
N LYS A 6 -1.49 -26.46 0.43
CA LYS A 6 -1.22 -27.71 1.17
C LYS A 6 0.27 -27.93 1.45
N ASN A 7 1.14 -27.50 0.53
CA ASN A 7 2.59 -27.63 0.70
C ASN A 7 3.19 -26.57 1.64
N VAL A 8 2.51 -25.43 1.84
CA VAL A 8 2.93 -24.41 2.82
C VAL A 8 3.03 -24.98 4.23
N SER A 9 2.09 -25.84 4.62
CA SER A 9 2.11 -26.47 5.95
C SER A 9 3.24 -27.50 6.13
N LYS A 10 3.93 -27.89 5.05
CA LYS A 10 5.00 -28.89 5.10
C LYS A 10 6.39 -28.28 5.20
N ILE A 11 6.53 -26.97 4.91
CA ILE A 11 7.82 -26.29 4.88
C ILE A 11 7.92 -25.38 6.11
N PRO A 12 8.67 -25.77 7.15
CA PRO A 12 8.73 -25.01 8.41
C PRO A 12 9.34 -23.62 8.23
N GLU A 13 10.23 -23.42 7.26
CA GLU A 13 10.77 -22.10 6.94
C GLU A 13 9.67 -21.16 6.42
N LEU A 14 8.81 -21.63 5.53
CA LEU A 14 7.73 -20.82 4.96
C LEU A 14 6.70 -20.45 6.03
N GLN A 15 6.38 -21.38 6.94
CA GLN A 15 5.52 -21.11 8.09
C GLN A 15 6.09 -20.00 8.97
N LYS A 16 7.41 -20.04 9.27
CA LYS A 16 8.06 -18.97 10.05
C LYS A 16 7.95 -17.61 9.36
N ARG A 17 8.16 -17.55 8.04
CA ARG A 17 8.04 -16.30 7.27
C ARG A 17 6.60 -15.76 7.24
N ILE A 18 5.61 -16.65 7.10
CA ILE A 18 4.18 -16.28 7.14
C ILE A 18 3.81 -15.77 8.53
N PHE A 19 4.18 -16.50 9.58
CA PHE A 19 3.91 -16.10 10.96
C PHE A 19 4.57 -14.77 11.31
N PHE A 20 5.83 -14.57 10.89
CA PHE A 20 6.54 -13.29 11.05
C PHE A 20 5.82 -12.14 10.34
N THR A 21 5.38 -12.37 9.10
CA THR A 21 4.61 -11.38 8.34
C THR A 21 3.29 -11.04 9.05
N PHE A 22 2.55 -12.06 9.50
CA PHE A 22 1.29 -11.88 10.22
C PHE A 22 1.50 -11.10 11.53
N LEU A 23 2.53 -11.44 12.31
CA LEU A 23 2.88 -10.74 13.54
C LEU A 23 3.13 -9.25 13.28
N LEU A 24 3.91 -8.91 12.26
CA LEU A 24 4.18 -7.50 11.91
C LEU A 24 2.94 -6.76 11.41
N LEU A 25 2.04 -7.44 10.70
CA LEU A 25 0.74 -6.86 10.32
C LEU A 25 -0.17 -6.60 11.54
N VAL A 26 -0.13 -7.47 12.54
CA VAL A 26 -0.83 -7.24 13.82
C VAL A 26 -0.24 -6.02 14.54
N VAL A 27 1.09 -5.89 14.60
CA VAL A 27 1.76 -4.72 15.19
C VAL A 27 1.36 -3.43 14.45
N TYR A 28 1.36 -3.46 13.11
CA TYR A 28 0.87 -2.35 12.29
C TYR A 28 -0.57 -1.98 12.65
N ARG A 29 -1.45 -2.98 12.82
CA ARG A 29 -2.86 -2.73 13.16
C ARG A 29 -3.04 -2.17 14.57
N ILE A 30 -2.24 -2.61 15.54
CA ILE A 30 -2.29 -2.05 16.90
C ILE A 30 -1.90 -0.57 16.86
N GLY A 31 -0.81 -0.21 16.18
CA GLY A 31 -0.40 1.18 16.09
C GLY A 31 -1.38 2.08 15.32
N ALA A 32 -2.16 1.52 14.38
CA ALA A 32 -3.25 2.24 13.71
C ALA A 32 -4.43 2.59 14.63
N HIS A 33 -4.51 2.02 15.84
CA HIS A 33 -5.49 2.40 16.86
C HIS A 33 -4.90 3.28 17.97
N VAL A 34 -3.59 3.57 17.95
CA VAL A 34 -2.97 4.47 18.92
C VAL A 34 -3.16 5.90 18.43
N PRO A 35 -3.99 6.74 19.08
CA PRO A 35 -4.25 8.10 18.63
C PRO A 35 -3.03 8.99 18.85
N THR A 36 -2.89 10.01 18.01
CA THR A 36 -1.85 11.03 18.17
C THR A 36 -2.20 11.95 19.35
N PRO A 37 -1.24 12.29 20.23
CA PRO A 37 -1.51 13.17 21.38
C PRO A 37 -2.07 14.55 20.98
N GLY A 38 -3.05 15.04 21.74
CA GLY A 38 -3.57 16.42 21.61
C GLY A 38 -4.80 16.59 20.72
N ILE A 39 -5.44 15.49 20.31
CA ILE A 39 -6.51 15.50 19.29
C ILE A 39 -7.73 14.72 19.77
N ASP A 40 -8.90 15.30 19.52
CA ASP A 40 -10.17 14.63 19.79
C ASP A 40 -10.55 13.73 18.59
N THR A 41 -10.42 12.42 18.79
CA THR A 41 -10.72 11.41 17.77
C THR A 41 -12.21 11.30 17.45
N ALA A 42 -13.10 11.64 18.40
CA ALA A 42 -14.54 11.61 18.18
C ALA A 42 -14.98 12.77 17.28
N ALA A 43 -14.46 13.98 17.52
CA ALA A 43 -14.73 15.14 16.67
C ALA A 43 -14.20 14.95 15.24
N LEU A 44 -13.02 14.33 15.10
CA LEU A 44 -12.44 14.04 13.80
C LEU A 44 -13.19 12.93 13.04
N ALA A 45 -13.61 11.86 13.72
CA ALA A 45 -14.40 10.81 13.10
C ALA A 45 -15.71 11.37 12.52
N ALA A 46 -16.39 12.28 13.24
CA ALA A 46 -17.59 12.95 12.75
C ALA A 46 -17.35 13.81 11.50
N PHE A 47 -16.19 14.50 11.43
CA PHE A 47 -15.78 15.23 10.22
C PHE A 47 -15.53 14.28 9.04
N PHE A 48 -14.84 13.16 9.28
CA PHE A 48 -14.55 12.18 8.24
C PHE A 48 -15.80 11.47 7.71
N GLU A 49 -16.79 11.21 8.57
CA GLU A 49 -18.11 10.71 8.13
C GLU A 49 -18.76 11.63 7.09
N GLN A 50 -18.67 12.95 7.28
CA GLN A 50 -19.18 13.93 6.34
C GLN A 50 -18.30 14.04 5.07
N ALA A 51 -17.00 13.77 5.19
CA ALA A 51 -16.03 13.84 4.10
C ALA A 51 -15.79 12.49 3.35
N LYS A 52 -16.57 11.44 3.63
CA LYS A 52 -16.39 10.09 3.03
C LYS A 52 -16.36 10.06 1.51
N GLY A 53 -17.04 10.98 0.83
CA GLY A 53 -17.04 11.09 -0.64
C GLY A 53 -15.89 11.91 -1.25
N SER A 54 -15.00 12.47 -0.42
CA SER A 54 -13.91 13.34 -0.86
C SER A 54 -12.60 12.58 -1.09
N LEU A 55 -11.61 13.26 -1.68
CA LEU A 55 -10.24 12.74 -1.86
C LEU A 55 -9.61 12.30 -0.52
N LEU A 56 -9.99 12.94 0.60
CA LEU A 56 -9.54 12.54 1.95
C LEU A 56 -10.07 11.15 2.36
N GLY A 57 -11.27 10.77 1.92
CA GLY A 57 -11.82 9.44 2.17
C GLY A 57 -11.06 8.34 1.41
N LEU A 58 -10.61 8.63 0.19
CA LEU A 58 -9.75 7.73 -0.58
C LEU A 58 -8.39 7.56 0.11
N PHE A 59 -7.81 8.63 0.63
CA PHE A 59 -6.54 8.60 1.38
C PHE A 59 -6.67 7.76 2.66
N ASP A 60 -7.76 7.92 3.42
CA ASP A 60 -8.05 7.10 4.60
C ASP A 60 -8.22 5.60 4.28
N MET A 61 -8.76 5.28 3.09
CA MET A 61 -8.87 3.90 2.63
C MET A 61 -7.52 3.22 2.42
N PHE A 62 -6.55 3.92 1.85
CA PHE A 62 -5.19 3.41 1.70
C PHE A 62 -4.43 3.37 3.04
N ALA A 63 -4.74 4.28 3.96
CA ALA A 63 -4.19 4.30 5.31
C ALA A 63 -4.86 3.28 6.27
N GLY A 64 -5.92 2.58 5.83
CA GLY A 64 -6.62 1.56 6.61
C GLY A 64 -7.41 2.10 7.81
N GLY A 65 -7.93 3.34 7.72
CA GLY A 65 -8.63 4.00 8.83
C GLY A 65 -7.70 4.69 9.83
N ALA A 66 -6.39 4.73 9.54
CA ALA A 66 -5.40 5.37 10.40
C ALA A 66 -5.52 6.90 10.42
N LEU A 67 -6.14 7.49 9.38
CA LEU A 67 -6.33 8.94 9.25
C LEU A 67 -7.64 9.38 9.91
N SER A 68 -8.73 8.63 9.72
CA SER A 68 -10.03 8.91 10.37
C SER A 68 -9.94 8.87 11.90
N ASN A 69 -9.05 8.04 12.43
CA ASN A 69 -8.76 7.96 13.87
C ASN A 69 -7.53 8.78 14.29
N LEU A 70 -6.91 9.49 13.33
CA LEU A 70 -5.61 10.17 13.42
C LEU A 70 -4.60 9.50 14.34
N SER A 71 -4.33 8.25 14.01
CA SER A 71 -3.36 7.44 14.71
C SER A 71 -1.94 7.96 14.50
N VAL A 72 -0.99 7.41 15.27
CA VAL A 72 0.45 7.63 15.05
C VAL A 72 0.86 7.27 13.61
N PHE A 73 0.07 6.45 12.93
CA PHE A 73 0.25 6.01 11.54
C PHE A 73 -0.62 6.78 10.53
N ALA A 74 -1.12 7.97 10.85
CA ALA A 74 -2.06 8.70 9.99
C ALA A 74 -1.52 8.98 8.57
N LEU A 75 -0.22 9.24 8.41
CA LEU A 75 0.43 9.37 7.09
C LEU A 75 0.57 8.03 6.35
N GLY A 76 0.51 6.92 7.08
CA GLY A 76 0.68 5.57 6.55
C GLY A 76 2.03 5.37 5.88
N ILE A 77 2.04 4.57 4.81
CA ILE A 77 3.23 4.30 3.98
C ILE A 77 3.36 5.28 2.80
N MET A 78 2.45 6.24 2.68
CA MET A 78 2.35 7.15 1.53
C MET A 78 3.57 8.05 1.33
N PRO A 79 4.20 8.64 2.37
CA PRO A 79 5.43 9.42 2.19
C PRO A 79 6.55 8.60 1.56
N TYR A 80 6.62 7.30 1.88
CA TYR A 80 7.59 6.39 1.28
C TYR A 80 7.27 6.10 -0.19
N ILE A 81 6.00 5.83 -0.50
CA ILE A 81 5.56 5.60 -1.88
C ILE A 81 5.91 6.83 -2.72
N SER A 82 5.55 8.03 -2.27
CA SER A 82 5.87 9.28 -2.95
C SER A 82 7.37 9.47 -3.14
N ALA A 83 8.19 9.24 -2.10
CA ALA A 83 9.65 9.31 -2.22
C ALA A 83 10.20 8.31 -3.24
N SER A 84 9.67 7.08 -3.26
CA SER A 84 10.10 6.03 -4.19
C SER A 84 9.75 6.38 -5.64
N ILE A 85 8.58 6.98 -5.84
CA ILE A 85 8.09 7.46 -7.12
C ILE A 85 8.95 8.62 -7.63
N ILE A 86 9.22 9.60 -6.78
CA ILE A 86 10.08 10.74 -7.11
C ILE A 86 11.45 10.24 -7.56
N LEU A 87 12.07 9.29 -6.83
CA LEU A 87 13.35 8.73 -7.25
C LEU A 87 13.29 7.87 -8.51
N GLN A 88 12.21 7.12 -8.73
CA GLN A 88 12.02 6.38 -9.98
C GLN A 88 11.92 7.31 -11.18
N LEU A 89 11.20 8.43 -11.06
CA LEU A 89 11.11 9.46 -12.09
C LEU A 89 12.45 10.19 -12.28
N LEU A 90 13.12 10.54 -11.19
CA LEU A 90 14.45 11.16 -11.24
C LEU A 90 15.51 10.23 -11.84
N THR A 91 15.35 8.91 -11.73
CA THR A 91 16.25 7.94 -12.36
C THR A 91 16.19 8.03 -13.89
N VAL A 92 15.05 8.43 -14.46
CA VAL A 92 14.88 8.63 -15.91
C VAL A 92 15.39 10.02 -16.33
N ALA A 93 15.24 11.03 -15.47
CA ALA A 93 15.62 12.40 -15.78
C ALA A 93 17.11 12.71 -15.51
N VAL A 94 17.73 12.04 -14.53
CA VAL A 94 19.09 12.34 -14.05
C VAL A 94 20.06 11.20 -14.41
N PRO A 95 21.04 11.45 -15.30
CA PRO A 95 21.97 10.41 -15.77
C PRO A 95 22.79 9.73 -14.67
N TYR A 96 23.06 10.43 -13.56
CA TYR A 96 23.75 9.86 -12.40
C TYR A 96 22.93 8.75 -11.74
N LEU A 97 21.64 8.99 -11.50
CA LEU A 97 20.73 8.00 -10.91
C LEU A 97 20.47 6.85 -11.89
N GLU A 98 20.40 7.14 -13.20
CA GLU A 98 20.28 6.10 -14.23
C GLU A 98 21.48 5.13 -14.20
N LYS A 99 22.71 5.67 -14.14
CA LYS A 99 23.93 4.87 -14.01
C LYS A 99 23.92 4.05 -12.72
N LEU A 100 23.55 4.67 -11.61
CA LEU A 100 23.43 4.00 -10.32
C LEU A 100 22.42 2.84 -10.37
N SER A 101 21.29 3.00 -11.07
CA SER A 101 20.32 1.91 -11.27
C SER A 101 20.90 0.73 -12.07
N LYS A 102 21.84 1.01 -12.99
CA LYS A 102 22.54 0.01 -13.82
C LYS A 102 23.74 -0.66 -13.13
N GLU A 103 24.22 -0.13 -11.99
CA GLU A 103 25.32 -0.71 -11.19
C GLU A 103 24.94 -1.99 -10.43
N GLY A 104 23.71 -2.49 -10.59
CA GLY A 104 23.25 -3.74 -9.97
C GLY A 104 22.78 -3.56 -8.52
N GLU A 105 23.09 -4.52 -7.65
CA GLU A 105 22.58 -4.52 -6.26
C GLU A 105 23.09 -3.34 -5.42
N ALA A 106 24.38 -2.99 -5.56
CA ALA A 106 24.98 -1.89 -4.81
C ALA A 106 24.30 -0.55 -5.12
N GLY A 107 24.00 -0.32 -6.40
CA GLY A 107 23.30 0.88 -6.85
C GLY A 107 21.84 0.93 -6.41
N ARG A 108 21.11 -0.19 -6.49
CA ARG A 108 19.74 -0.30 -5.94
C ARG A 108 19.67 -0.01 -4.44
N ARG A 109 20.66 -0.47 -3.66
CA ARG A 109 20.75 -0.16 -2.22
C ARG A 109 20.92 1.34 -1.97
N LYS A 110 21.76 2.03 -2.75
CA LYS A 110 21.92 3.49 -2.64
C LYS A 110 20.62 4.25 -2.99
N ILE A 111 19.94 3.85 -4.06
CA ILE A 111 18.62 4.44 -4.42
C ILE A 111 17.63 4.25 -3.26
N THR A 112 17.58 3.04 -2.68
CA THR A 112 16.74 2.75 -1.51
C THR A 112 17.10 3.65 -0.32
N GLN A 113 18.39 3.87 -0.07
CA GLN A 113 18.84 4.79 0.99
C GLN A 113 18.37 6.23 0.74
N TYR A 114 18.46 6.72 -0.49
CA TYR A 114 17.90 8.02 -0.85
C TYR A 114 16.37 8.06 -0.71
N THR A 115 15.65 6.98 -1.04
CA THR A 115 14.21 6.87 -0.80
C THR A 115 13.90 6.99 0.69
N ARG A 116 14.68 6.35 1.57
CA ARG A 116 14.51 6.45 3.03
C ARG A 116 14.69 7.88 3.52
N TYR A 117 15.74 8.58 3.08
CA TYR A 117 15.93 9.99 3.45
C TYR A 117 14.83 10.88 2.91
N GLY A 118 14.42 10.67 1.64
CA GLY A 118 13.30 11.38 1.05
C GLY A 118 11.99 11.15 1.81
N THR A 119 11.75 9.93 2.29
CA THR A 119 10.57 9.57 3.09
C THR A 119 10.50 10.40 4.37
N VAL A 120 11.61 10.48 5.13
CA VAL A 120 11.66 11.24 6.39
C VAL A 120 11.47 12.73 6.14
N VAL A 121 12.10 13.29 5.11
CA VAL A 121 11.94 14.70 4.75
C VAL A 121 10.48 15.00 4.33
N LEU A 122 9.89 14.15 3.49
CA LEU A 122 8.50 14.30 3.08
C LEU A 122 7.55 14.16 4.26
N SER A 123 7.76 13.22 5.18
CA SER A 123 6.91 13.06 6.35
C SER A 123 7.00 14.25 7.31
N LEU A 124 8.16 14.91 7.42
CA LEU A 124 8.30 16.13 8.20
C LEU A 124 7.48 17.28 7.59
N ILE A 125 7.57 17.47 6.28
CA ILE A 125 6.85 18.53 5.56
C ILE A 125 5.34 18.26 5.58
N GLN A 126 4.93 17.04 5.24
CA GLN A 126 3.52 16.63 5.23
C GLN A 126 2.93 16.62 6.64
N GLY A 127 3.68 16.13 7.64
CA GLY A 127 3.27 16.16 9.04
C GLY A 127 3.05 17.58 9.54
N PHE A 128 3.86 18.54 9.10
CA PHE A 128 3.69 19.95 9.45
C PHE A 128 2.46 20.56 8.76
N GLY A 129 2.25 20.23 7.48
CA GLY A 129 1.05 20.63 6.74
C GLY A 129 -0.23 20.10 7.39
N ILE A 130 -0.25 18.81 7.80
CA ILE A 130 -1.37 18.20 8.50
C ILE A 130 -1.56 18.85 9.88
N ALA A 131 -0.49 19.11 10.64
CA ALA A 131 -0.61 19.75 11.95
C ALA A 131 -1.27 21.14 11.85
N ILE A 132 -0.89 21.96 10.86
CA ILE A 132 -1.52 23.26 10.62
C ILE A 132 -2.95 23.08 10.11
N GLY A 133 -3.19 22.12 9.21
CA GLY A 133 -4.53 21.81 8.69
C GLY A 133 -5.49 21.48 9.82
N LEU A 134 -5.09 20.59 10.73
CA LEU A 134 -5.89 20.16 11.88
C LEU A 134 -6.17 21.29 12.88
N GLU A 135 -5.23 22.22 13.08
CA GLU A 135 -5.48 23.41 13.90
C GLU A 135 -6.53 24.35 13.29
N ASN A 136 -6.61 24.41 11.96
CA ASN A 136 -7.58 25.24 11.25
C ASN A 136 -8.91 24.53 10.97
N MET A 137 -9.00 23.22 11.26
CA MET A 137 -10.21 22.42 11.08
C MET A 137 -11.05 22.42 12.36
N ALA A 138 -12.33 22.74 12.21
CA ALA A 138 -13.33 22.63 13.26
C ALA A 138 -14.31 21.50 12.92
N GLY A 139 -14.76 20.77 13.95
CA GLY A 139 -15.83 19.80 13.79
C GLY A 139 -17.16 20.46 13.40
N PRO A 140 -18.18 19.67 12.99
CA PRO A 140 -19.50 20.17 12.59
C PRO A 140 -20.20 21.05 13.64
N THR A 141 -19.82 20.91 14.92
CA THR A 141 -20.31 21.66 16.08
C THR A 141 -19.42 22.84 16.49
N GLY A 142 -18.40 23.20 15.70
CA GLY A 142 -17.46 24.28 16.04
C GLY A 142 -16.44 23.93 17.14
N THR A 143 -16.43 22.68 17.59
CA THR A 143 -15.42 22.16 18.52
C THR A 143 -14.10 22.01 17.78
N SER A 144 -13.06 22.68 18.31
CA SER A 144 -11.69 22.53 17.82
C SER A 144 -11.26 21.07 17.90
N ILE A 145 -10.75 20.52 16.80
CA ILE A 145 -10.22 19.15 16.74
C ILE A 145 -8.96 19.01 17.61
N VAL A 146 -8.26 20.12 17.83
CA VAL A 146 -7.05 20.22 18.65
C VAL A 146 -7.40 20.75 20.03
N ILE A 147 -6.98 20.03 21.08
CA ILE A 147 -7.26 20.34 22.49
C ILE A 147 -6.45 21.57 22.95
N THR A 148 -5.21 21.71 22.48
CA THR A 148 -4.32 22.83 22.78
C THR A 148 -3.57 23.27 21.53
N THR A 149 -3.96 24.41 20.96
CA THR A 149 -3.33 24.98 19.76
C THR A 149 -1.97 25.59 20.09
N GLY A 150 -0.96 25.44 19.22
CA GLY A 150 0.34 26.09 19.39
C GLY A 150 1.56 25.30 18.90
N TRP A 151 2.74 25.90 18.98
CA TRP A 151 4.00 25.30 18.51
C TRP A 151 4.34 23.95 19.19
N GLY A 152 3.93 23.76 20.45
CA GLY A 152 4.09 22.49 21.15
C GLY A 152 3.29 21.36 20.49
N PHE A 153 2.04 21.62 20.09
CA PHE A 153 1.22 20.65 19.37
C PHE A 153 1.78 20.34 17.98
N ARG A 154 2.19 21.38 17.23
CA ARG A 154 2.77 21.21 15.89
C ARG A 154 4.01 20.32 15.92
N LEU A 155 4.95 20.60 16.81
CA LEU A 155 6.19 19.82 16.94
C LEU A 155 5.90 18.38 17.39
N MET A 156 5.04 18.21 18.39
CA MET A 156 4.65 16.87 18.86
C MET A 156 3.96 16.05 17.76
N THR A 157 3.07 16.66 16.99
CA THR A 157 2.37 16.01 15.87
C THR A 157 3.36 15.64 14.76
N VAL A 158 4.24 16.56 14.35
CA VAL A 158 5.26 16.30 13.32
C VAL A 158 6.18 15.16 13.73
N ILE A 159 6.67 15.15 14.96
CA ILE A 159 7.54 14.09 15.48
C ILE A 159 6.78 12.76 15.52
N THR A 160 5.54 12.76 16.01
CA THR A 160 4.72 11.54 16.12
C THR A 160 4.44 10.93 14.74
N LEU A 161 4.01 11.73 13.77
CA LEU A 161 3.70 11.27 12.42
C LEU A 161 4.96 10.84 11.66
N THR A 162 6.07 11.55 11.84
CA THR A 162 7.37 11.19 11.23
C THR A 162 7.92 9.90 11.82
N ALA A 163 7.89 9.75 13.15
CA ALA A 163 8.30 8.53 13.82
C ALA A 163 7.42 7.34 13.43
N GLY A 164 6.10 7.54 13.37
CA GLY A 164 5.14 6.54 12.89
C GLY A 164 5.42 6.10 11.46
N THR A 165 5.60 7.04 10.54
CA THR A 165 5.93 6.74 9.13
C THR A 165 7.26 5.98 9.01
N ALA A 166 8.30 6.42 9.73
CA ALA A 166 9.61 5.76 9.74
C ALA A 166 9.51 4.33 10.27
N PHE A 167 8.67 4.10 11.29
CA PHE A 167 8.41 2.77 11.82
C PHE A 167 7.66 1.88 10.84
N ILE A 168 6.63 2.39 10.14
CA ILE A 168 5.91 1.64 9.09
C ILE A 168 6.85 1.28 7.94
N MET A 169 7.69 2.21 7.50
CA MET A 169 8.72 1.96 6.49
C MET A 169 9.63 0.80 6.93
N TRP A 170 10.13 0.87 8.17
CA TRP A 170 10.95 -0.19 8.74
C TRP A 170 10.23 -1.54 8.80
N LEU A 171 8.95 -1.57 9.22
CA LEU A 171 8.13 -2.77 9.22
C LEU A 171 8.01 -3.37 7.80
N GLY A 172 7.74 -2.54 6.80
CA GLY A 172 7.63 -2.98 5.40
C GLY A 172 8.94 -3.59 4.88
N GLU A 173 10.08 -3.01 5.25
CA GLU A 173 11.39 -3.56 4.90
C GLU A 173 11.67 -4.87 5.62
N GLN A 174 11.35 -4.98 6.92
CA GLN A 174 11.50 -6.24 7.66
C GLN A 174 10.62 -7.37 7.10
N ILE A 175 9.39 -7.07 6.69
CA ILE A 175 8.53 -8.06 6.00
C ILE A 175 9.16 -8.48 4.67
N THR A 176 9.78 -7.56 3.94
CA THR A 176 10.42 -7.88 2.65
C THR A 176 11.66 -8.76 2.83
N GLU A 177 12.47 -8.51 3.87
CA GLU A 177 13.70 -9.27 4.13
C GLU A 177 13.44 -10.66 4.74
N LYS A 178 12.53 -10.73 5.73
CA LYS A 178 12.33 -11.94 6.55
C LYS A 178 10.95 -12.58 6.37
N GLY A 179 10.01 -11.89 5.74
CA GLY A 179 8.65 -12.34 5.53
C GLY A 179 8.43 -12.92 4.14
N ILE A 180 7.20 -12.74 3.65
CA ILE A 180 6.76 -13.19 2.33
C ILE A 180 6.43 -12.00 1.43
N GLY A 181 6.83 -12.06 0.16
CA GLY A 181 6.47 -11.04 -0.84
C GLY A 181 7.11 -9.67 -0.58
N ASN A 182 6.42 -8.62 -1.02
CA ASN A 182 6.83 -7.23 -0.80
C ASN A 182 6.06 -6.66 0.39
N GLY A 183 6.78 -6.28 1.46
CA GLY A 183 6.18 -5.84 2.70
C GLY A 183 5.39 -4.55 2.58
N ILE A 184 5.82 -3.60 1.75
CA ILE A 184 5.09 -2.35 1.50
C ILE A 184 3.74 -2.66 0.84
N SER A 185 3.75 -3.51 -0.20
CA SER A 185 2.52 -3.93 -0.86
C SER A 185 1.57 -4.68 0.08
N LEU A 186 2.13 -5.49 1.00
CA LEU A 186 1.34 -6.19 2.01
C LEU A 186 0.74 -5.27 3.06
N ILE A 187 1.44 -4.21 3.49
CA ILE A 187 0.88 -3.20 4.41
C ILE A 187 -0.30 -2.49 3.76
N ILE A 188 -0.18 -2.08 2.49
CA ILE A 188 -1.29 -1.47 1.73
C ILE A 188 -2.46 -2.44 1.61
N PHE A 189 -2.18 -3.69 1.22
CA PHE A 189 -3.19 -4.74 1.11
C PHE A 189 -3.92 -4.97 2.43
N ALA A 190 -3.18 -5.07 3.54
CA ALA A 190 -3.76 -5.22 4.86
C ALA A 190 -4.64 -4.01 5.24
N GLY A 191 -4.19 -2.79 4.95
CA GLY A 191 -4.98 -1.57 5.17
C GLY A 191 -6.34 -1.59 4.45
N ILE A 192 -6.35 -2.02 3.18
CA ILE A 192 -7.57 -2.08 2.37
C ILE A 192 -8.48 -3.23 2.83
N VAL A 193 -7.93 -4.44 3.03
CA VAL A 193 -8.72 -5.65 3.33
C VAL A 193 -9.40 -5.56 4.69
N VAL A 194 -8.81 -4.86 5.67
CA VAL A 194 -9.41 -4.70 7.01
C VAL A 194 -10.78 -3.99 6.96
N ARG A 195 -11.06 -3.15 5.96
CA ARG A 195 -12.38 -2.52 5.80
C ARG A 195 -13.42 -3.45 5.17
N GLY A 196 -12.99 -4.53 4.54
CA GLY A 196 -13.86 -5.50 3.86
C GLY A 196 -14.92 -6.13 4.78
N PRO A 197 -14.53 -6.72 5.93
CA PRO A 197 -15.48 -7.30 6.88
C PRO A 197 -16.52 -6.31 7.38
N GLU A 198 -16.11 -5.07 7.72
CA GLU A 198 -17.02 -4.02 8.17
C GLU A 198 -18.01 -3.62 7.06
N ALA A 199 -17.53 -3.47 5.82
CA ALA A 199 -18.38 -3.19 4.66
C ALA A 199 -19.42 -4.29 4.43
N ILE A 200 -19.05 -5.56 4.58
CA ILE A 200 -19.97 -6.70 4.46
C ILE A 200 -21.04 -6.65 5.55
N ILE A 201 -20.64 -6.44 6.81
CA ILE A 201 -21.58 -6.34 7.94
C ILE A 201 -22.56 -5.17 7.74
N ASN A 202 -22.06 -4.01 7.31
CA ASN A 202 -22.90 -2.83 7.03
C ASN A 202 -23.87 -3.09 5.87
N THR A 203 -23.42 -3.80 4.83
CA THR A 203 -24.27 -4.22 3.70
C THR A 203 -25.41 -5.12 4.17
N PHE A 204 -25.13 -6.09 5.06
CA PHE A 204 -26.16 -6.94 5.65
C PHE A 204 -27.12 -6.16 6.55
N ARG A 205 -26.63 -5.19 7.33
CA ARG A 205 -27.49 -4.31 8.15
C ARG A 205 -28.49 -3.53 7.29
N LEU A 206 -28.02 -2.93 6.19
CA LEU A 206 -28.86 -2.19 5.23
C LEU A 206 -29.88 -3.08 4.52
N LEU A 207 -29.53 -4.35 4.29
CA LEU A 207 -30.44 -5.35 3.75
C LEU A 207 -31.54 -5.70 4.77
N PHE A 208 -31.19 -5.87 6.04
CA PHE A 208 -32.15 -6.19 7.11
C PHE A 208 -33.01 -4.99 7.52
N SER A 209 -32.51 -3.74 7.41
CA SER A 209 -33.31 -2.53 7.67
C SER A 209 -34.28 -2.18 6.55
N GLY A 210 -34.21 -2.87 5.41
CA GLY A 210 -35.07 -2.62 4.25
C GLY A 210 -34.68 -1.40 3.42
N GLU A 211 -33.60 -0.71 3.80
CA GLU A 211 -33.04 0.43 3.04
C GLU A 211 -32.46 -0.01 1.70
N MET A 212 -31.99 -1.26 1.61
CA MET A 212 -31.40 -1.81 0.40
C MET A 212 -32.14 -3.06 -0.07
N GLY A 213 -32.64 -3.03 -1.30
CA GLY A 213 -33.34 -4.16 -1.89
C GLY A 213 -32.40 -5.35 -2.14
N ILE A 214 -32.85 -6.57 -1.82
CA ILE A 214 -32.07 -7.80 -2.00
C ILE A 214 -31.58 -8.01 -3.43
N PHE A 215 -32.34 -7.54 -4.41
CA PHE A 215 -31.98 -7.58 -5.83
C PHE A 215 -30.71 -6.78 -6.12
N PHE A 216 -30.54 -5.60 -5.52
CA PHE A 216 -29.34 -4.79 -5.68
C PHE A 216 -28.11 -5.47 -5.08
N VAL A 217 -28.24 -6.10 -3.91
CA VAL A 217 -27.15 -6.83 -3.25
C VAL A 217 -26.66 -8.00 -4.09
N ILE A 218 -27.58 -8.75 -4.70
CA ILE A 218 -27.24 -9.86 -5.59
C ILE A 218 -26.50 -9.34 -6.82
N ILE A 219 -27.00 -8.28 -7.47
CA ILE A 219 -26.32 -7.66 -8.62
C ILE A 219 -24.91 -7.21 -8.25
N LEU A 220 -24.75 -6.52 -7.12
CA LEU A 220 -23.46 -6.04 -6.66
C LEU A 220 -22.48 -7.19 -6.39
N SER A 221 -22.98 -8.28 -5.79
CA SER A 221 -22.17 -9.48 -5.52
C SER A 221 -21.72 -10.18 -6.81
N VAL A 222 -22.62 -10.32 -7.79
CA VAL A 222 -22.30 -10.89 -9.10
C VAL A 222 -21.29 -10.01 -9.83
N LEU A 223 -21.49 -8.70 -9.84
CA LEU A 223 -20.57 -7.75 -10.45
C LEU A 223 -19.17 -7.85 -9.83
N MET A 224 -19.07 -7.95 -8.50
CA MET A 224 -17.79 -8.11 -7.80
C MET A 224 -17.06 -9.39 -8.24
N ILE A 225 -17.77 -10.52 -8.35
CA ILE A 225 -17.18 -11.79 -8.82
C ILE A 225 -16.71 -11.67 -10.28
N VAL A 226 -17.52 -11.03 -11.14
CA VAL A 226 -17.17 -10.81 -12.55
C VAL A 226 -15.93 -9.95 -12.67
N VAL A 227 -15.85 -8.83 -11.95
CA VAL A 227 -14.69 -7.93 -11.95
C VAL A 227 -13.43 -8.66 -11.47
N ILE A 228 -13.51 -9.42 -10.37
CA ILE A 228 -12.38 -10.23 -9.89
C ILE A 228 -11.97 -11.26 -10.95
N GLY A 229 -12.93 -11.93 -11.57
CA GLY A 229 -12.68 -12.91 -12.63
C GLY A 229 -11.97 -12.30 -13.84
N VAL A 230 -12.40 -11.11 -14.28
CA VAL A 230 -11.76 -10.36 -15.37
C VAL A 230 -10.33 -9.95 -14.99
N ILE A 231 -10.12 -9.45 -13.77
CA ILE A 231 -8.78 -9.09 -13.28
C ILE A 231 -7.85 -10.31 -13.30
N VAL A 232 -8.29 -11.46 -12.78
CA VAL A 232 -7.50 -12.70 -12.76
C VAL A 232 -7.22 -13.20 -14.18
N PHE A 233 -8.20 -13.13 -15.09
CA PHE A 233 -8.03 -13.52 -16.49
C PHE A 233 -6.98 -12.67 -17.20
N VAL A 234 -7.02 -11.35 -17.03
CA VAL A 234 -6.05 -10.43 -17.64
C VAL A 234 -4.66 -10.60 -17.02
N GLU A 235 -4.56 -10.75 -15.70
CA GLU A 235 -3.28 -10.88 -14.99
C GLU A 235 -2.58 -12.23 -15.28
N THR A 236 -3.35 -13.30 -15.49
CA THR A 236 -2.81 -14.61 -15.91
C THR A 236 -2.59 -14.70 -17.43
N GLY A 237 -3.11 -13.74 -18.19
CA GLY A 237 -2.91 -13.61 -19.63
C GLY A 237 -1.45 -13.41 -19.99
N GLN A 238 -0.92 -14.29 -20.83
CA GLN A 238 0.44 -14.19 -21.37
C GLN A 238 0.47 -14.50 -22.86
N ARG A 239 1.19 -13.67 -23.60
CA ARG A 239 1.55 -13.90 -25.00
C ARG A 239 2.83 -14.73 -25.04
N ARG A 240 2.74 -15.95 -25.57
CA ARG A 240 3.90 -16.83 -25.74
C ARG A 240 4.56 -16.54 -27.09
N ILE A 241 5.75 -15.94 -27.07
CA ILE A 241 6.54 -15.73 -28.30
C ILE A 241 7.51 -16.91 -28.45
N PRO A 242 7.46 -17.69 -29.54
CA PRO A 242 8.38 -18.80 -29.75
C PRO A 242 9.81 -18.27 -29.95
N VAL A 243 10.77 -18.86 -29.23
CA VAL A 243 12.19 -18.54 -29.36
C VAL A 243 12.94 -19.83 -29.66
N GLN A 244 13.84 -19.77 -30.63
CA GLN A 244 14.72 -20.87 -30.99
C GLN A 244 16.11 -20.57 -30.43
N TYR A 245 16.58 -21.38 -29.48
CA TYR A 245 17.96 -21.29 -29.03
C TYR A 245 18.90 -21.82 -30.12
N ALA A 246 20.06 -21.16 -30.27
CA ALA A 246 21.08 -21.56 -31.22
C ALA A 246 21.50 -23.02 -30.97
N LYS A 247 21.51 -23.81 -32.04
CA LYS A 247 21.84 -25.23 -31.99
C LYS A 247 23.36 -25.38 -31.95
N ARG A 248 23.88 -26.24 -31.07
CA ARG A 248 25.30 -26.64 -31.12
C ARG A 248 25.42 -27.88 -31.99
N VAL A 249 25.95 -27.72 -33.20
CA VAL A 249 26.26 -28.85 -34.06
C VAL A 249 27.60 -29.44 -33.60
N VAL A 250 27.61 -30.70 -33.18
CA VAL A 250 28.84 -31.45 -32.86
C VAL A 250 28.88 -32.68 -33.75
N GLY A 251 29.80 -32.69 -34.74
CA GLY A 251 29.90 -33.76 -35.74
C GLY A 251 28.72 -33.77 -36.74
N ARG A 252 28.20 -34.96 -37.09
CA ARG A 252 27.03 -35.15 -37.99
C ARG A 252 25.69 -35.19 -37.25
N LYS A 253 25.67 -35.04 -35.92
CA LYS A 253 24.45 -35.10 -35.11
C LYS A 253 24.10 -33.71 -34.59
N MET A 254 22.87 -33.29 -34.88
CA MET A 254 22.28 -32.08 -34.32
C MET A 254 21.84 -32.39 -32.89
N TYR A 255 22.56 -31.85 -31.90
CA TYR A 255 22.16 -31.93 -30.50
C TYR A 255 21.49 -30.63 -30.07
N GLY A 256 20.28 -30.73 -29.55
CA GLY A 256 19.53 -29.59 -29.04
C GLY A 256 18.80 -28.79 -30.12
N GLY A 257 17.76 -28.11 -29.66
CA GLY A 257 16.76 -27.44 -30.50
C GLY A 257 15.37 -27.53 -29.90
N GLN A 258 15.25 -27.54 -28.56
CA GLN A 258 13.94 -27.47 -27.94
C GLN A 258 13.39 -26.06 -28.18
N SER A 259 12.29 -25.97 -28.94
CA SER A 259 11.55 -24.72 -29.09
C SER A 259 11.08 -24.31 -27.70
N THR A 260 11.59 -23.19 -27.19
CA THR A 260 11.05 -22.57 -25.99
C THR A 260 10.09 -21.47 -26.39
N HIS A 261 9.35 -20.95 -25.42
CA HIS A 261 8.64 -19.69 -25.59
C HIS A 261 9.09 -18.71 -24.52
N LEU A 262 9.22 -17.44 -24.90
CA LEU A 262 9.32 -16.34 -23.95
C LEU A 262 7.89 -15.91 -23.59
N PRO A 263 7.45 -16.10 -22.33
CA PRO A 263 6.15 -15.61 -21.90
C PRO A 263 6.22 -14.09 -21.67
N LEU A 264 5.45 -13.33 -22.44
CA LEU A 264 5.21 -11.91 -22.19
C LEU A 264 3.83 -11.75 -21.53
N LYS A 265 3.80 -11.39 -20.25
CA LYS A 265 2.54 -11.08 -19.58
C LYS A 265 1.85 -9.88 -20.22
N VAL A 266 0.51 -9.88 -20.21
CA VAL A 266 -0.29 -8.73 -20.67
C VAL A 266 -0.04 -7.52 -19.76
N ASN A 267 0.02 -7.73 -18.45
CA ASN A 267 0.44 -6.74 -17.46
C ASN A 267 1.76 -7.18 -16.83
N SER A 268 2.85 -6.46 -17.12
CA SER A 268 4.19 -6.74 -16.55
C SER A 268 4.45 -5.97 -15.26
N ALA A 269 3.72 -4.88 -15.01
CA ALA A 269 3.97 -3.94 -13.93
C ALA A 269 3.20 -4.27 -12.63
N GLY A 270 2.24 -5.20 -12.69
CA GLY A 270 1.50 -5.69 -11.54
C GLY A 270 0.73 -4.57 -10.84
N VAL A 271 0.92 -4.45 -9.52
CA VAL A 271 0.15 -3.53 -8.65
C VAL A 271 0.80 -2.13 -8.54
N ILE A 272 2.03 -1.95 -9.05
CA ILE A 272 2.77 -0.69 -8.90
C ILE A 272 2.09 0.49 -9.64
N PRO A 273 1.64 0.35 -10.91
CA PRO A 273 1.02 1.47 -11.62
C PRO A 273 -0.29 1.99 -11.01
N PRO A 274 -1.23 1.15 -10.55
CA PRO A 274 -2.40 1.64 -9.81
C PRO A 274 -2.04 2.41 -8.55
N ILE A 275 -1.05 1.93 -7.77
CA ILE A 275 -0.55 2.64 -6.59
C ILE A 275 0.02 4.00 -7.01
N PHE A 276 0.86 4.02 -8.05
CA PHE A 276 1.45 5.23 -8.60
C PHE A 276 0.41 6.27 -9.03
N ALA A 277 -0.58 5.83 -9.82
CA ALA A 277 -1.67 6.68 -10.28
C ALA A 277 -2.46 7.27 -9.10
N SER A 278 -2.75 6.45 -8.08
CA SER A 278 -3.43 6.90 -6.88
C SER A 278 -2.60 7.96 -6.13
N SER A 279 -1.28 7.76 -5.97
CA SER A 279 -0.41 8.73 -5.30
C SER A 279 -0.28 10.05 -6.04
N ILE A 280 -0.27 10.04 -7.39
CA ILE A 280 -0.26 11.27 -8.18
C ILE A 280 -1.56 12.05 -8.04
N ILE A 281 -2.71 11.36 -8.07
CA ILE A 281 -4.02 12.00 -7.86
C ILE A 281 -4.10 12.63 -6.47
N MET A 282 -3.43 12.03 -5.48
CA MET A 282 -3.39 12.53 -4.11
C MET A 282 -2.37 13.65 -3.87
N PHE A 283 -1.41 13.89 -4.76
CA PHE A 283 -0.37 14.91 -4.55
C PHE A 283 -0.89 16.38 -4.52
N PRO A 284 -1.93 16.77 -5.28
CA PRO A 284 -2.49 18.13 -5.26
C PRO A 284 -3.49 18.42 -4.13
N ALA A 285 -3.98 17.38 -3.44
CA ALA A 285 -5.02 17.48 -2.41
C ALA A 285 -4.43 17.83 -1.04
#